data_AF-A0A239AWH2-F1
#
_entry.id   AF-A0A239AWH2-F1
#
_cell.length_a   1.000
_cell.length_b   1.000
_cell.length_c   1.000
_cell.angle_alpha   90.00
_cell.angle_beta   90.00
_cell.angle_gamma   90.00
#
_symmetry.space_group_name_H-M   'P 1'
#
loop_
_entity.id
_entity.type
_entity.pdbx_description
1 polymer ?
#
loop_
_entity_poly.entity_id
_entity_poly.type
_entity_poly.pdbx_seq_one_letter_code
_entity_poly.pdbx_strand_id
1 'polypeptide(L)' 'MSLEYIRNTYGVPAYKDVRVRYTGSDGPQEGIIVGALNGYVEIKLDGQLQARPYHPTYGLEYLLPKA' A
#
# COMPACT_ATOMS: atom_id res chain seq x y z
N MET A 1 12.26 -5.08 -7.48
CA MET A 1 12.03 -3.82 -6.74
C MET A 1 11.64 -4.15 -5.31
N SER A 2 12.02 -3.33 -4.34
CA SER A 2 11.72 -3.53 -2.90
C SER A 2 10.84 -2.41 -2.35
N LEU A 3 10.25 -2.61 -1.17
CA LEU A 3 9.55 -1.55 -0.43
C LEU A 3 10.47 -0.37 -0.10
N GLU A 4 11.75 -0.63 0.18
CA GLU A 4 12.77 0.41 0.37
C GLU A 4 12.93 1.28 -0.88
N TYR A 5 13.06 0.66 -2.06
CA TYR A 5 13.15 1.40 -3.32
C TYR A 5 11.91 2.29 -3.51
N ILE A 6 10.70 1.75 -3.25
CA ILE A 6 9.45 2.50 -3.36
C ILE A 6 9.45 3.71 -2.41
N ARG A 7 9.80 3.51 -1.14
CA ARG A 7 9.85 4.59 -0.13
C ARG A 7 10.83 5.69 -0.55
N ASN A 8 12.01 5.30 -1.03
CA ASN A 8 13.03 6.27 -1.45
C ASN A 8 12.65 6.99 -2.75
N THR A 9 11.94 6.31 -3.66
CA THR A 9 11.54 6.87 -4.97
C THR A 9 10.34 7.80 -4.85
N TYR A 10 9.32 7.42 -4.08
CA TYR A 10 8.05 8.16 -3.98
C TYR A 10 7.91 8.99 -2.71
N GLY A 11 8.82 8.87 -1.73
CA GLY A 11 8.75 9.60 -0.47
C GLY A 11 7.59 9.17 0.43
N VAL A 12 7.10 7.94 0.28
CA VAL A 12 5.93 7.39 1.00
C VAL A 12 6.34 6.34 2.03
N PRO A 13 5.63 6.19 3.16
CA PRO A 13 5.98 5.23 4.20
C PRO A 13 5.56 3.80 3.84
N ALA A 14 6.07 3.28 2.73
CA ALA A 14 5.87 1.91 2.28
C ALA A 14 6.73 0.94 3.11
N TYR A 15 6.16 0.40 4.18
CA TYR A 15 6.76 -0.66 4.99
C TYR A 15 5.84 -1.90 5.00
N LYS A 16 6.43 -3.06 5.25
CA LYS A 16 5.67 -4.30 5.41
C LYS A 16 4.77 -4.18 6.63
N ASP A 17 3.57 -4.74 6.54
CA ASP A 17 2.54 -4.76 7.59
C ASP A 17 1.95 -3.37 7.94
N VAL A 18 2.26 -2.33 7.15
CA VAL A 18 1.61 -1.03 7.27
C VAL A 18 0.17 -1.11 6.78
N ARG A 19 -0.72 -0.57 7.62
CA ARG A 19 -2.13 -0.39 7.30
C ARG A 19 -2.30 0.75 6.30
N VAL A 20 -3.16 0.54 5.31
CA VAL A 20 -3.47 1.52 4.27
C VAL A 20 -4.96 1.59 4.01
N ARG A 21 -5.42 2.73 3.51
CA ARG A 21 -6.75 2.92 2.94
C ARG A 21 -6.63 3.31 1.48
N TYR A 22 -7.22 2.51 0.60
CA TYR A 22 -7.30 2.73 -0.83
C TYR A 22 -8.66 3.33 -1.18
N THR A 23 -8.69 4.52 -1.78
CA THR A 23 -9.91 5.27 -2.14
C THR A 23 -10.20 5.17 -3.65
N GLY A 24 -10.22 3.94 -4.17
CA GLY A 24 -10.55 3.67 -5.57
C GLY A 24 -12.03 3.78 -5.90
N SER A 25 -12.39 3.32 -7.10
CA SER A 25 -13.73 3.43 -7.70
C SER A 25 -14.85 2.80 -6.86
N ASP A 26 -14.53 1.74 -6.10
CA ASP A 26 -15.49 0.96 -5.31
C ASP A 26 -15.67 1.50 -3.87
N GLY A 27 -15.14 2.69 -3.60
CA GLY A 27 -15.12 3.31 -2.27
C GLY A 27 -13.86 3.00 -1.46
N PRO A 28 -13.72 3.58 -0.25
CA PRO A 28 -12.56 3.37 0.60
C PRO A 28 -12.49 1.93 1.10
N GLN A 29 -11.42 1.23 0.75
CA GLN A 29 -11.10 -0.13 1.19
C GLN A 29 -9.80 -0.12 1.97
N GLU A 30 -9.77 -0.78 3.11
CA GLU A 30 -8.54 -0.88 3.89
C GLU A 30 -7.81 -2.20 3.63
N GLY A 31 -6.50 -2.20 3.87
CA GLY A 31 -5.66 -3.36 3.67
C GLY A 31 -4.32 -3.23 4.35
N ILE A 32 -3.45 -4.22 4.14
CA ILE A 32 -2.08 -4.23 4.63
C ILE A 32 -1.10 -4.37 3.47
N ILE A 33 0.01 -3.64 3.54
CA ILE A 33 1.13 -3.84 2.61
C ILE A 33 1.82 -5.15 2.95
N VAL A 34 1.86 -6.08 1.99
CA VAL A 34 2.50 -7.40 2.15
C VAL A 34 3.82 -7.53 1.40
N GLY A 35 4.05 -6.65 0.42
CA GLY A 35 5.21 -6.76 -0.48
C GLY A 35 5.32 -5.63 -1.49
N ALA A 36 6.16 -5.84 -2.49
CA ALA A 36 6.39 -4.91 -3.58
C ALA A 36 6.59 -5.67 -4.90
N LEU A 37 5.99 -5.16 -5.97
CA LEU A 37 6.08 -5.75 -7.31
C LEU A 37 6.23 -4.63 -8.35
N ASN A 38 7.31 -4.65 -9.15
CA ASN A 38 7.51 -3.73 -10.28
C ASN A 38 7.34 -2.22 -9.97
N GLY A 39 7.68 -1.78 -8.75
CA GLY A 39 7.53 -0.39 -8.31
C GLY A 39 6.17 -0.06 -7.67
N TYR A 40 5.27 -1.04 -7.60
CA TYR A 40 3.99 -0.97 -6.91
C TYR A 40 4.08 -1.58 -5.51
N VAL A 41 3.26 -1.10 -4.59
CA VAL A 41 3.05 -1.78 -3.30
C VAL A 41 2.04 -2.90 -3.50
N GLU A 42 2.35 -4.09 -2.98
CA GLU A 42 1.37 -5.17 -2.95
C GLU A 42 0.55 -5.04 -1.67
N ILE A 43 -0.75 -4.87 -1.84
CA ILE A 43 -1.69 -4.70 -0.73
C ILE A 43 -2.66 -5.88 -0.74
N LYS A 44 -2.83 -6.51 0.42
CA LYS A 44 -3.94 -7.40 0.68
C LYS A 44 -5.06 -6.59 1.32
N LEU A 45 -6.06 -6.23 0.51
CA LEU A 45 -7.27 -5.57 1.01
C LEU A 45 -8.07 -6.54 1.89
N ASP A 46 -8.78 -5.98 2.85
CA ASP A 46 -9.59 -6.77 3.78
C ASP A 46 -10.68 -7.56 3.04
N GLY A 47 -10.86 -8.81 3.48
CA GLY A 47 -11.80 -9.74 2.84
C GLY A 47 -11.33 -10.30 1.50
N GLN A 48 -10.22 -9.83 0.93
CA GLN A 48 -9.64 -10.38 -0.29
C GLN A 48 -8.68 -11.55 0.01
N LEU A 49 -8.74 -12.59 -0.82
CA LEU A 49 -7.86 -13.75 -0.69
C LEU A 49 -6.43 -13.46 -1.14
N GLN A 50 -6.30 -12.63 -2.17
CA GLN A 50 -5.02 -12.34 -2.84
C GLN A 50 -4.64 -10.86 -2.68
N ALA A 51 -3.34 -10.61 -2.61
CA ALA A 51 -2.81 -9.25 -2.72
C ALA A 51 -2.80 -8.79 -4.17
N ARG A 52 -2.87 -7.48 -4.38
CA ARG A 52 -2.78 -6.86 -5.71
C ARG A 52 -1.79 -5.69 -5.69
N PRO A 53 -1.19 -5.33 -6.83
CA PRO A 53 -0.31 -4.17 -6.92
C PRO A 53 -1.10 -2.86 -6.99
N TYR A 54 -0.67 -1.85 -6.24
CA TYR A 54 -1.25 -0.50 -6.22
C TYR A 54 -0.14 0.55 -6.35
N HIS A 55 -0.44 1.64 -7.07
CA HIS A 55 0.54 2.70 -7.25
C HIS A 55 0.77 3.40 -5.91
N PRO A 56 2.03 3.61 -5.46
CA PRO A 56 2.31 4.04 -4.09
C PRO A 56 1.74 5.39 -3.69
N THR A 57 1.33 6.22 -4.65
CA THR A 57 0.80 7.57 -4.43
C THR A 57 -0.62 7.79 -4.93
N TYR A 58 -1.28 6.79 -5.55
CA TYR A 58 -2.60 7.01 -6.18
C TYR A 58 -3.72 6.47 -5.30
N GLY A 59 -4.49 7.41 -4.73
CA GLY A 59 -5.64 7.07 -3.89
C GLY A 59 -5.27 6.20 -2.70
N LEU A 60 -4.07 6.36 -2.15
CA LEU A 60 -3.57 5.54 -1.06
C LEU A 60 -3.20 6.43 0.14
N GLU A 61 -3.90 6.20 1.26
CA GLU A 61 -3.60 6.79 2.56
C GLU A 61 -2.85 5.77 3.40
N TYR A 62 -1.69 6.15 3.94
CA TYR A 62 -0.90 5.30 4.84
C TYR A 62 -1.33 5.57 6.29
N LEU A 63 -1.98 4.60 6.91
CA LEU A 63 -2.55 4.70 8.25
C LEU A 63 -1.49 4.39 9.33
N LEU A 64 -0.46 5.23 9.40
CA LEU A 64 0.58 5.10 10.42
C LEU A 64 0.01 5.43 11.81
N PRO A 65 0.51 4.78 12.87
CA PRO A 65 0.24 5.23 14.23
C PRO A 65 0.66 6.69 14.37
N LYS A 66 -0.20 7.50 14.98
CA LYS A 66 0.23 8.84 15.42
C LYS A 66 1.30 8.64 16.50
N ALA A 67 2.46 9.26 16.30
CA ALA A 67 3.51 9.35 17.31
C ALA A 67 3.02 10.14 18.54
#